data_AF-A0A1Y3BEW8-F1
#
_entry.id   AF-A0A1Y3BEW8-F1
#
_cell.length_a   1.000
_cell.length_b   1.000
_cell.length_c   1.000
_cell.angle_alpha   90.00
_cell.angle_beta   90.00
_cell.angle_gamma   90.00
#
_symmetry.space_group_name_H-M   'P 1'
#
loop_
_entity.id
_entity.type
_entity.pdbx_description
1 polymer ?
#
loop_
_entity_poly.entity_id
_entity_poly.type
_entity_poly.pdbx_seq_one_letter_code
_entity_poly.pdbx_strand_id
1 'polypeptide(L)'
;MVVLSSLAASTIAAELFLPVFYRLNFTSVNQYLEQRFNSTRVRLAVSFSFLLCTVPYMGVVLYGPSLALETVTGLSVTASILIIGFICTLYTSIGGIKAVVWTDVVQVFLMFAGLFVVMIRV
;
A
#
# COMPACT_ATOMS: atom_id res chain seq x y z
N MET A 1 -10.91 10.98 -14.07
CA MET A 1 -10.37 9.96 -15.00
C MET A 1 -9.59 8.87 -14.28
N VAL A 2 -8.57 9.20 -13.47
CA VAL A 2 -7.72 8.22 -12.76
C VAL A 2 -8.49 7.26 -11.84
N VAL A 3 -9.46 7.77 -11.06
CA VAL A 3 -10.26 6.94 -10.13
C VAL A 3 -11.15 5.93 -10.87
N LEU A 4 -11.75 6.33 -12.00
CA LEU A 4 -12.57 5.41 -12.81
C LEU A 4 -11.71 4.30 -13.42
N SER A 5 -10.51 4.65 -13.92
CA SER A 5 -9.58 3.66 -14.48
C SER A 5 -9.05 2.69 -13.42
N SER A 6 -8.80 3.14 -12.19
CA SER A 6 -8.31 2.26 -11.12
C SER A 6 -9.39 1.30 -10.62
N LEU A 7 -10.64 1.76 -10.50
CA LEU A 7 -11.78 0.90 -10.15
C LEU A 7 -12.06 -0.16 -11.22
N ALA A 8 -11.98 0.21 -12.50
CA ALA A 8 -12.12 -0.75 -13.59
C ALA A 8 -10.98 -1.78 -13.57
N ALA A 9 -9.73 -1.33 -13.42
CA ALA A 9 -8.57 -2.21 -13.37
C ALA A 9 -8.63 -3.19 -12.19
N SER A 10 -9.02 -2.73 -10.99
CA SER A 10 -9.13 -3.59 -9.81
C SER A 10 -10.23 -4.65 -9.97
N THR A 11 -11.38 -4.28 -10.55
CA THR A 11 -12.48 -5.22 -10.78
C THR A 11 -12.09 -6.30 -11.80
N ILE A 12 -11.48 -5.90 -12.92
CA ILE A 12 -10.98 -6.83 -13.93
C ILE A 12 -9.93 -7.75 -13.31
N ALA A 13 -9.04 -7.21 -12.48
CA ALA A 13 -8.01 -8.01 -11.84
C ALA A 13 -8.56 -9.01 -10.82
N ALA A 14 -9.57 -8.61 -10.06
CA ALA A 14 -10.27 -9.49 -9.12
C ALA A 14 -10.98 -10.65 -9.83
N GLU A 15 -11.64 -10.40 -10.95
CA GLU A 15 -12.41 -11.45 -11.65
C GLU A 15 -11.53 -12.37 -12.52
N LEU A 16 -10.48 -11.83 -13.16
CA LEU A 16 -9.65 -12.63 -14.08
C LEU A 16 -8.43 -13.26 -13.41
N PHE A 17 -7.70 -12.50 -12.59
CA PHE A 17 -6.41 -12.96 -12.06
C PHE A 17 -6.56 -13.64 -10.70
N LEU A 18 -7.40 -13.12 -9.81
CA LEU A 18 -7.60 -13.70 -8.47
C LEU A 18 -7.99 -15.19 -8.48
N PRO A 19 -8.95 -15.68 -9.30
CA PRO A 19 -9.31 -17.09 -9.27
C PRO A 19 -8.16 -18.01 -9.73
N VAL A 20 -7.29 -17.53 -10.62
CA VAL A 20 -6.12 -18.28 -11.08
C VAL A 20 -5.11 -18.42 -9.94
N PHE A 21 -4.73 -17.31 -9.29
CA PHE A 21 -3.78 -17.34 -8.17
C PHE A 21 -4.32 -18.11 -6.96
N TYR A 22 -5.61 -17.99 -6.67
CA TYR A 22 -6.23 -18.68 -5.54
C TYR A 22 -6.23 -20.21 -5.73
N ARG A 23 -6.53 -20.70 -6.94
CA ARG A 23 -6.49 -22.15 -7.24
C ARG A 23 -5.09 -22.74 -7.12
N LEU A 24 -4.07 -21.95 -7.44
CA LEU A 24 -2.67 -22.37 -7.40
C LEU A 24 -2.07 -22.35 -5.99
N ASN A 25 -2.78 -21.82 -4.98
CA ASN A 25 -2.33 -21.73 -3.58
C ASN A 25 -0.92 -21.12 -3.40
N PHE A 26 -0.53 -20.18 -4.26
CA PHE A 26 0.75 -19.48 -4.11
C PHE A 26 0.65 -18.36 -3.08
N THR A 27 1.67 -18.25 -2.23
CA THR A 27 1.78 -17.17 -1.24
C THR A 27 2.25 -15.86 -1.87
N SER A 28 2.92 -15.90 -3.04
CA SER A 28 3.41 -14.71 -3.74
C SER A 28 3.29 -14.81 -5.26
N VAL A 29 3.06 -13.68 -5.92
CA VAL A 29 3.02 -13.60 -7.39
C VAL A 29 4.38 -13.97 -8.00
N ASN A 30 5.49 -13.67 -7.31
CA ASN A 30 6.83 -14.01 -7.77
C ASN A 30 7.07 -15.52 -7.82
N GLN A 31 6.39 -16.30 -6.97
CA GLN A 31 6.45 -17.76 -6.96
C GLN A 31 5.75 -18.36 -8.20
N TYR A 32 4.70 -17.72 -8.70
CA TYR A 32 4.08 -18.12 -9.98
C TYR A 32 5.09 -18.01 -11.13
N LEU A 33 5.88 -16.93 -11.18
CA LEU A 33 6.90 -16.75 -12.21
C LEU A 33 8.03 -17.79 -12.09
N GLU A 34 8.40 -18.17 -10.87
CA GLU A 34 9.35 -19.27 -10.66
C GLU A 34 8.87 -20.56 -11.30
N GLN A 35 7.62 -20.96 -11.04
CA GLN A 35 7.06 -22.18 -11.62
C GLN A 35 6.88 -22.10 -13.13
N ARG A 36 6.50 -20.92 -13.65
CA ARG A 36 6.28 -20.73 -15.09
C ARG A 36 7.57 -20.83 -15.91
N PHE A 37 8.69 -20.37 -15.35
CA PHE A 37 10.01 -20.35 -16.00
C PHE A 37 11.00 -21.39 -15.47
N ASN A 38 10.59 -22.22 -14.49
CA ASN A 38 11.41 -23.22 -13.81
C ASN A 38 12.78 -22.69 -13.32
N SER A 39 12.83 -21.44 -12.85
CA SER A 39 14.09 -20.79 -12.50
C SER A 39 13.96 -19.90 -11.26
N THR A 40 14.66 -20.30 -10.20
CA THR A 40 14.77 -19.52 -8.96
C THR A 40 15.50 -18.19 -9.18
N ARG A 41 16.34 -18.08 -10.23
CA ARG A 41 16.99 -16.80 -10.59
C ARG A 41 15.98 -15.77 -11.05
N VAL A 42 14.94 -16.18 -11.77
CA VAL A 42 13.86 -15.29 -12.22
C VAL A 42 13.07 -14.77 -11.01
N ARG A 43 12.77 -15.63 -10.03
CA ARG A 43 12.12 -15.22 -8.78
C ARG A 43 12.91 -14.14 -8.05
N LEU A 44 14.22 -14.33 -7.91
CA LEU A 44 15.11 -13.37 -7.26
C LEU A 44 15.20 -12.06 -8.04
N ALA A 45 15.38 -12.11 -9.36
CA ALA A 45 15.46 -10.92 -10.20
C ALA A 45 14.18 -10.08 -10.13
N VAL A 46 13.00 -10.71 -10.19
CA VAL A 46 11.72 -10.00 -10.11
C VAL A 46 11.49 -9.45 -8.70
N SER A 47 11.79 -10.22 -7.65
CA SER A 47 11.65 -9.75 -6.26
C SER A 47 12.58 -8.56 -5.98
N PHE A 48 13.81 -8.61 -6.49
CA PHE A 48 14.78 -7.52 -6.36
C PHE A 48 14.33 -6.28 -7.13
N SER A 49 13.88 -6.44 -8.38
CA SER A 49 13.32 -5.32 -9.16
C SER A 49 12.10 -4.71 -8.49
N PHE A 50 11.23 -5.54 -7.89
CA PHE A 50 10.07 -5.05 -7.15
C PHE A 50 10.48 -4.21 -5.93
N LEU A 51 11.47 -4.67 -5.16
CA LEU A 51 12.00 -3.91 -4.03
C LEU A 51 12.62 -2.58 -4.48
N LEU A 52 13.41 -2.60 -5.56
CA LEU A 52 14.02 -1.39 -6.12
C LEU A 52 12.99 -0.35 -6.55
N CYS A 53 11.84 -0.76 -7.09
CA CYS A 53 10.77 0.18 -7.44
C CYS A 53 9.95 0.62 -6.22
N THR A 54 9.68 -0.28 -5.28
CA THR A 54 8.75 -0.04 -4.17
C THR A 54 9.38 0.78 -3.06
N VAL A 55 10.64 0.55 -2.69
CA VAL A 55 11.31 1.29 -1.60
C VAL A 55 11.32 2.81 -1.83
N PRO A 56 11.77 3.35 -2.99
CA PRO A 56 11.73 4.79 -3.22
C PRO A 56 10.29 5.32 -3.32
N TYR A 57 9.37 4.56 -3.90
CA TYR A 57 7.96 4.92 -3.98
C TYR A 57 7.33 5.10 -2.58
N MET A 58 7.62 4.20 -1.64
CA MET A 58 7.12 4.30 -0.26
C MET A 58 7.62 5.57 0.45
N GLY A 59 8.83 6.04 0.13
CA GLY A 59 9.33 7.32 0.63
C GLY A 59 8.47 8.51 0.19
N VAL A 60 8.04 8.52 -1.07
CA VAL A 60 7.14 9.55 -1.61
C VAL A 60 5.76 9.46 -0.96
N VAL A 61 5.24 8.24 -0.76
CA VAL A 61 3.93 8.01 -0.12
C VAL A 61 3.93 8.51 1.34
N LEU A 62 5.01 8.30 2.09
CA LEU A 62 5.16 8.78 3.47
C LEU A 62 5.21 10.30 3.61
N TYR A 63 5.61 11.01 2.56
CA TYR A 63 5.73 12.47 2.59
C TYR A 63 4.37 13.16 2.77
N GLY A 64 3.32 12.67 2.11
CA GLY A 64 1.97 13.23 2.18
C GLY A 64 1.40 13.36 3.60
N PRO A 65 1.28 12.27 4.38
CA PRO A 65 0.79 12.36 5.76
C PRO A 65 1.76 13.12 6.68
N SER A 66 3.07 13.11 6.39
CA SER A 66 4.06 13.86 7.18
C SER A 66 3.92 15.37 7.02
N LEU A 67 3.65 15.83 5.80
CA LEU A 67 3.35 17.24 5.52
C LEU A 67 2.05 17.66 6.22
N ALA A 68 1.00 16.83 6.14
CA ALA A 68 -0.25 17.09 6.86
C ALA A 68 -0.02 17.21 8.38
N LEU A 69 0.80 16.32 8.96
CA LEU A 69 1.12 16.38 10.40
C LEU A 69 1.92 17.64 10.76
N GLU A 70 2.90 18.05 9.95
CA GLU A 70 3.63 19.31 10.14
C GLU A 70 2.67 20.50 10.17
N THR A 71 1.72 20.59 9.23
CA THR A 71 0.80 21.75 9.17
C THR A 71 -0.08 21.91 10.40
N VAL A 72 -0.39 20.82 11.10
CA VAL A 72 -1.28 20.82 12.28
C VAL A 72 -0.49 20.94 13.59
N THR A 73 0.70 20.35 13.66
CA THR A 73 1.51 20.29 14.89
C THR A 73 2.63 21.32 14.96
N GLY A 74 3.05 21.87 13.82
CA GLY A 74 4.22 22.75 13.70
C GLY A 74 5.58 22.03 13.85
N LEU A 75 5.60 20.70 13.91
CA LEU A 75 6.83 19.91 13.91
C LEU A 75 7.51 19.95 12.54
N SER A 76 8.84 19.92 12.49
CA SER A 76 9.56 19.86 11.21
C SER A 76 9.16 18.62 10.40
N VAL A 77 9.09 18.74 9.07
CA VAL A 77 8.83 17.62 8.13
C VAL A 77 9.61 16.36 8.53
N THR A 78 10.91 16.50 8.81
CA THR A 78 11.79 15.36 9.12
C THR A 78 11.36 14.64 10.40
N ALA A 79 10.97 15.39 11.44
CA ALA A 79 10.45 14.79 12.67
C ALA A 79 9.11 14.08 12.42
N SER A 80 8.22 14.69 11.64
CA SER A 80 6.94 14.09 11.25
C SER A 80 7.11 12.78 10.48
N ILE A 81 8.06 12.73 9.52
CA ILE A 81 8.40 11.51 8.76
C ILE A 81 8.86 10.40 9.71
N LEU A 82 9.76 10.70 10.65
CA LEU A 82 10.28 9.71 11.59
C LEU A 82 9.17 9.15 12.49
N ILE A 83 8.29 10.01 13.01
CA ILE A 83 7.19 9.61 13.88
C ILE A 83 6.21 8.71 13.12
N ILE A 84 5.74 9.15 11.95
CA ILE A 84 4.77 8.39 11.15
C ILE A 84 5.38 7.07 10.66
N GLY A 85 6.61 7.10 10.18
CA GLY A 85 7.32 5.90 9.73
C GLY A 85 7.53 4.89 10.86
N PHE A 86 7.86 5.36 12.07
CA PHE A 86 8.03 4.51 13.24
C PHE A 86 6.71 3.85 13.65
N ILE A 87 5.63 4.63 13.78
CA ILE A 87 4.30 4.10 14.12
C ILE A 87 3.84 3.10 13.06
N CYS A 88 4.01 3.44 11.77
CA CYS A 88 3.68 2.58 10.64
C CYS A 88 4.41 1.23 10.68
N THR A 89 5.71 1.27 10.93
CA THR A 89 6.54 0.07 11.04
C THR A 89 6.13 -0.78 12.24
N LEU A 90 5.81 -0.15 13.38
CA LEU A 90 5.41 -0.87 14.59
C LEU A 90 4.11 -1.64 14.39
N TYR A 91 3.03 -0.99 13.96
CA TYR A 91 1.75 -1.70 13.82
C TYR A 91 1.79 -2.74 12.70
N THR A 92 2.56 -2.49 11.63
CA THR A 92 2.72 -3.43 10.52
C THR A 92 3.53 -4.66 10.94
N SER A 93 4.61 -4.47 11.70
CA SER A 93 5.46 -5.58 12.16
C SER A 93 4.78 -6.48 13.18
N ILE A 94 3.98 -5.91 14.09
CA ILE A 94 3.26 -6.67 15.12
C ILE A 94 2.03 -7.39 14.53
N GLY A 95 1.27 -6.71 13.68
CA GLY A 95 -0.03 -7.21 13.23
C GLY A 95 -0.03 -7.96 11.90
N GLY A 96 1.04 -7.83 11.11
CA GLY A 96 1.14 -8.43 9.78
C GLY A 96 0.06 -7.92 8.81
N ILE A 97 -0.16 -8.67 7.72
CA ILE A 97 -1.07 -8.22 6.64
C ILE A 97 -2.53 -8.04 7.11
N LYS A 98 -2.97 -8.81 8.12
CA LYS A 98 -4.34 -8.68 8.66
C LYS A 98 -4.54 -7.33 9.34
N ALA A 99 -3.56 -6.86 10.11
CA ALA A 99 -3.66 -5.56 10.75
C ALA A 99 -3.61 -4.42 9.72
N VAL A 100 -2.74 -4.55 8.70
CA VAL A 100 -2.65 -3.57 7.60
C VAL A 100 -4.01 -3.41 6.91
N VAL A 101 -4.70 -4.52 6.59
CA VAL A 101 -6.04 -4.44 5.97
C VAL A 101 -7.05 -3.71 6.87
N TRP A 102 -7.03 -3.98 8.17
CA TRP A 102 -7.92 -3.28 9.11
C TRP A 102 -7.59 -1.79 9.24
N THR A 103 -6.31 -1.42 9.28
CA THR A 103 -5.91 -0.01 9.30
C THR A 103 -6.30 0.70 8.01
N ASP A 104 -6.19 0.03 6.85
CA ASP A 104 -6.61 0.58 5.56
C ASP A 104 -8.12 0.85 5.52
N VAL A 105 -8.94 -0.06 6.05
CA VAL A 105 -10.39 0.14 6.15
C VAL A 105 -10.70 1.38 6.98
N VAL A 106 -10.08 1.51 8.17
CA VAL A 106 -10.26 2.68 9.04
C VAL A 106 -9.81 3.97 8.34
N GLN A 107 -8.68 3.92 7.62
CA GLN A 107 -8.16 5.07 6.88
C GLN A 107 -9.15 5.54 5.79
N VAL A 108 -9.74 4.61 5.03
CA VAL A 108 -10.76 4.94 4.02
C VAL A 108 -11.96 5.63 4.66
N PHE A 109 -12.47 5.09 5.78
CA PHE A 109 -13.58 5.72 6.51
C PHE A 109 -13.24 7.14 7.00
N LEU A 110 -12.03 7.33 7.57
CA LEU A 110 -11.57 8.63 8.04
C LEU A 110 -11.44 9.64 6.88
N MET A 111 -10.97 9.22 5.71
CA MET A 111 -10.88 10.08 4.53
C MET A 111 -12.25 10.59 4.08
N PHE A 112 -13.26 9.71 4.01
CA PHE A 112 -14.62 10.12 3.65
C PHE A 112 -15.25 11.01 4.73
N ALA A 113 -15.10 10.67 6.01
CA ALA A 113 -15.60 11.49 7.11
C ALA A 113 -15.01 12.90 7.09
N GLY A 114 -13.68 13.01 6.90
CA GLY A 114 -13.00 14.30 6.77
C GLY A 114 -13.53 15.12 5.59
N LEU A 115 -13.77 14.47 4.44
CA LEU A 115 -14.37 15.12 3.27
C LEU A 115 -15.76 15.69 3.56
N PHE A 116 -16.63 14.93 4.23
CA PHE A 116 -17.97 15.41 4.60
C PHE A 116 -17.92 16.59 5.57
N VAL A 117 -17.03 16.54 6.57
CA VAL A 117 -16.87 17.64 7.53
C VAL A 117 -16.45 18.94 6.82
N VAL A 118 -15.49 18.84 5.89
CA VAL A 118 -15.07 20.01 5.09
C VAL A 118 -16.23 20.54 4.25
N MET A 119 -17.01 19.67 3.60
CA MET A 119 -18.16 20.09 2.78
C MET A 119 -19.28 20.78 3.56
N ILE A 120 -19.48 20.45 4.84
CA ILE A 120 -20.50 21.12 5.68
C ILE A 120 -19.98 22.46 6.21
N ARG A 121 -18.67 22.56 6.45
CA ARG A 121 -18.02 23.77 6.98
C ARG A 121 -17.79 24.86 5.94
N VAL A 122 -17.71 24.50 4.66
CA VAL A 122 -17.61 25.39 3.50
C VAL A 122 -19.01 25.78 3.04
#